data_AF-A0A3M6VLD9-F1
#
_entry.id   AF-A0A3M6VLD9-F1
#
_cell.length_a   1.000
_cell.length_b   1.000
_cell.length_c   1.000
_cell.angle_alpha   90.00
_cell.angle_beta   90.00
_cell.angle_gamma   90.00
#
_symmetry.space_group_name_H-M   'P 1'
#
loop_
_entity.id
_entity.type
_entity.pdbx_description
1 polymer ?
#
loop_
_entity_poly.entity_id
_entity_poly.type
_entity_poly.pdbx_seq_one_letter_code
_entity_poly.pdbx_strand_id
1 'polypeptide(L)'
;MDFDATLERLNALKLQESRSTSSNQTFTSQHVEQTTQLQHEVWRLREENKRRVLEQERQMQRWQQEMREIQTRLEASEHQNRLLKATLGEVNTYRHQSETQELVIEELQTQIKQLRMTNYRLQYMVQQNDPRGQGSFLPPPPPDIF
;
A
#
# COMPACT_ATOMS: atom_id res chain seq x y z
N MET A 1 -42.20 6.72 -97.87
CA MET A 1 -40.80 7.10 -97.58
C MET A 1 -40.89 8.02 -96.39
N ASP A 2 -40.90 7.40 -95.20
CA ASP A 2 -41.47 7.99 -93.99
C ASP A 2 -40.36 8.75 -93.24
N PHE A 3 -39.89 9.81 -93.88
CA PHE A 3 -38.85 10.69 -93.34
C PHE A 3 -39.33 11.45 -92.10
N ASP A 4 -40.62 11.81 -92.05
CA ASP A 4 -41.18 12.50 -90.89
C ASP A 4 -41.27 11.57 -89.66
N ALA A 5 -41.61 10.29 -89.86
CA ALA A 5 -41.67 9.31 -88.79
C ALA A 5 -40.28 8.98 -88.21
N THR A 6 -39.24 9.00 -89.06
CA THR A 6 -37.86 8.78 -88.60
C THR A 6 -37.29 10.01 -87.89
N LEU A 7 -37.62 11.22 -88.34
CA LEU A 7 -37.28 12.48 -87.65
C LEU A 7 -37.95 12.59 -86.29
N GLU A 8 -39.24 12.24 -86.19
CA GLU A 8 -39.99 12.29 -84.93
C GLU A 8 -39.47 11.25 -83.93
N ARG A 9 -39.09 10.05 -84.40
CA ARG A 9 -38.47 9.01 -83.57
C ARG A 9 -37.06 9.38 -83.10
N LEU A 10 -36.27 10.03 -83.96
CA LEU A 10 -34.94 10.54 -83.59
C LEU A 10 -35.06 11.67 -82.55
N ASN A 11 -36.06 12.55 -82.70
CA ASN A 11 -36.32 13.63 -81.77
C ASN A 11 -36.81 13.09 -80.41
N ALA A 12 -37.68 12.08 -80.41
CA ALA A 12 -38.12 11.38 -79.21
C ALA A 12 -36.95 10.68 -78.49
N LEU A 13 -36.04 10.02 -79.23
CA LEU A 13 -34.85 9.40 -78.66
C LEU A 13 -33.87 10.42 -78.08
N LYS A 14 -33.65 11.55 -78.77
CA LYS A 14 -32.80 12.65 -78.27
C LYS A 14 -33.38 13.31 -77.01
N LEU A 15 -34.70 13.47 -76.94
CA LEU A 15 -35.40 13.96 -75.74
C LEU A 15 -35.35 12.95 -74.59
N GLN A 16 -35.43 11.65 -74.88
CA GLN A 16 -35.30 10.60 -73.88
C GLN A 16 -33.87 10.53 -73.32
N GLU A 17 -32.85 10.62 -74.17
CA GLU A 17 -31.44 10.67 -73.75
C GLU A 17 -31.12 11.94 -72.94
N SER A 18 -31.71 13.09 -73.31
CA SER A 18 -31.60 14.35 -72.54
C SER A 18 -32.33 14.26 -71.19
N ARG A 19 -33.44 13.50 -71.08
CA ARG A 19 -34.15 13.24 -69.81
C ARG A 19 -33.41 12.25 -68.92
N SER A 20 -32.78 11.22 -69.48
CA SER A 20 -31.97 10.23 -68.75
C SER A 20 -30.65 10.80 -68.21
N THR A 21 -30.05 11.77 -68.92
CA THR A 21 -28.87 12.50 -68.44
C THR A 21 -29.21 13.51 -67.34
N SER A 22 -30.41 14.10 -67.38
CA SER A 22 -30.92 15.01 -66.33
C SER A 22 -31.22 14.31 -65.00
N SER A 23 -31.75 13.06 -65.03
CA SER A 23 -32.00 12.27 -63.82
C SER A 23 -30.73 11.69 -63.19
N ASN A 24 -29.69 11.44 -63.99
CA ASN A 24 -28.40 10.96 -63.48
C ASN A 24 -27.59 12.08 -62.80
N GLN A 25 -27.77 13.35 -63.19
CA GLN A 25 -27.10 14.49 -62.54
C GLN A 25 -27.62 14.76 -61.12
N THR A 26 -28.91 14.58 -60.86
CA THR A 26 -29.48 14.77 -59.49
C THR A 26 -29.13 13.62 -58.55
N PHE A 27 -29.16 12.37 -59.04
CA PHE A 27 -28.73 11.20 -58.25
C PHE A 27 -27.22 11.18 -57.95
N THR A 28 -26.37 11.59 -58.90
CA THR A 28 -24.93 11.71 -58.65
C THR A 28 -24.60 12.87 -57.71
N SER A 29 -25.29 14.00 -57.81
CA SER A 29 -25.12 15.12 -56.87
C SER A 29 -25.49 14.74 -55.44
N GLN A 30 -26.62 14.06 -55.23
CA GLN A 30 -27.03 13.59 -53.90
C GLN A 30 -26.08 12.52 -53.33
N HIS A 31 -25.54 11.63 -54.17
CA HIS A 31 -24.57 10.63 -53.74
C HIS A 31 -23.20 11.27 -53.38
N VAL A 32 -22.80 12.33 -54.07
CA VAL A 32 -21.59 13.10 -53.73
C VAL A 32 -21.78 13.87 -52.41
N GLU A 33 -22.96 14.44 -52.16
CA GLU A 33 -23.29 15.07 -50.87
C GLU A 33 -23.33 14.06 -49.72
N GLN A 34 -23.91 12.87 -49.93
CA GLN A 34 -23.96 11.83 -48.90
C GLN A 34 -22.57 11.25 -48.60
N THR A 35 -21.74 11.02 -49.62
CA THR A 35 -20.38 10.51 -49.44
C THR A 35 -19.47 11.54 -48.76
N THR A 36 -19.61 12.82 -49.09
CA THR A 36 -18.89 13.89 -48.38
C THR A 36 -19.34 13.98 -46.92
N GLN A 37 -20.65 13.93 -46.62
CA GLN A 37 -21.14 13.90 -45.23
C GLN A 37 -20.59 12.71 -44.44
N LEU A 38 -20.58 11.51 -45.02
CA LEU A 38 -20.01 10.32 -44.40
C LEU A 38 -18.50 10.45 -44.16
N GLN A 39 -17.75 11.04 -45.09
CA GLN A 39 -16.32 11.29 -44.88
C GLN A 39 -16.05 12.27 -43.72
N HIS A 40 -16.87 13.31 -43.59
CA HIS A 40 -16.77 14.24 -42.46
C HIS A 40 -17.11 13.56 -41.13
N GLU A 41 -18.13 12.69 -41.11
CA GLU A 41 -18.49 11.92 -39.91
C GLU A 41 -17.38 10.93 -39.53
N VAL A 42 -16.83 10.20 -40.48
CA VAL A 42 -15.69 9.29 -40.25
C VAL A 42 -14.48 10.05 -39.71
N TRP A 43 -14.18 11.23 -40.27
CA TRP A 43 -13.09 12.06 -39.77
C TRP A 43 -13.35 12.55 -38.34
N ARG A 44 -14.57 13.00 -38.04
CA ARG A 44 -14.97 13.41 -36.69
C ARG A 44 -14.83 12.27 -35.69
N LEU A 45 -15.37 11.09 -36.02
CA LEU A 45 -15.29 9.89 -35.18
C LEU A 45 -13.85 9.45 -34.97
N ARG A 46 -13.00 9.56 -35.99
CA ARG A 46 -11.57 9.24 -35.88
C ARG A 46 -10.85 10.18 -34.92
N GLU A 47 -11.13 11.48 -35.01
CA GLU A 47 -10.52 12.48 -34.13
C GLU A 47 -11.04 12.35 -32.69
N GLU A 48 -12.33 12.05 -32.50
CA GLU A 48 -12.90 11.78 -31.19
C GLU A 48 -12.30 10.51 -30.57
N ASN A 49 -12.16 9.44 -31.35
CA ASN A 49 -11.52 8.20 -30.87
C ASN A 49 -10.07 8.45 -30.47
N LYS A 50 -9.31 9.19 -31.29
CA LYS A 50 -7.94 9.59 -30.97
C LYS A 50 -7.86 10.38 -29.66
N ARG A 51 -8.77 11.32 -29.41
CA ARG A 51 -8.84 12.05 -28.14
C ARG A 51 -9.11 11.14 -26.95
N ARG A 52 -10.07 10.21 -27.09
CA ARG A 52 -10.40 9.24 -26.03
C ARG A 52 -9.22 8.32 -25.72
N VAL A 53 -8.52 7.82 -26.74
CA VAL A 53 -7.32 6.99 -26.56
C VAL A 53 -6.23 7.76 -25.82
N LEU A 54 -5.94 9.00 -26.23
CA LEU A 54 -4.94 9.84 -25.55
C LEU A 54 -5.33 10.13 -24.09
N GLU A 55 -6.61 10.33 -23.81
CA GLU A 55 -7.09 10.53 -22.45
C GLU A 55 -6.96 9.27 -21.60
N GLN A 56 -7.30 8.10 -22.15
CA GLN A 56 -7.10 6.81 -21.50
C GLN A 56 -5.62 6.52 -21.22
N GLU A 57 -4.72 6.80 -22.17
CA GLU A 57 -3.28 6.64 -21.97
C GLU A 57 -2.77 7.52 -20.82
N ARG A 58 -3.23 8.78 -20.75
CA ARG A 58 -2.89 9.69 -19.64
C ARG A 58 -3.45 9.22 -18.30
N GLN A 59 -4.65 8.64 -18.27
CA GLN A 59 -5.22 8.06 -17.05
C GLN A 59 -4.42 6.84 -16.61
N MET A 60 -4.10 5.94 -17.54
CA MET A 60 -3.29 4.76 -17.26
C MET A 60 -1.90 5.13 -16.73
N GLN A 61 -1.23 6.13 -17.30
CA GLN A 61 0.06 6.61 -16.80
C GLN A 61 -0.03 7.14 -15.37
N ARG A 62 -1.08 7.89 -15.04
CA ARG A 62 -1.33 8.38 -13.67
C ARG A 62 -1.54 7.21 -12.70
N TRP A 63 -2.37 6.25 -13.04
CA TRP A 63 -2.58 5.06 -12.21
C TRP A 63 -1.31 4.23 -12.02
N GLN A 64 -0.48 4.10 -13.06
CA GLN A 64 0.80 3.41 -12.93
C GLN A 64 1.76 4.14 -11.97
N GLN A 65 1.76 5.47 -11.98
CA GLN A 65 2.54 6.27 -11.03
C GLN A 65 2.02 6.10 -9.61
N GLU A 66 0.70 6.24 -9.40
CA GLU A 66 0.06 6.05 -8.11
C GLU A 66 0.31 4.63 -7.55
N MET A 67 0.30 3.59 -8.39
CA MET A 67 0.63 2.24 -7.96
C MET A 67 2.07 2.06 -7.54
N ARG A 68 3.03 2.68 -8.25
CA ARG A 68 4.43 2.65 -7.82
C ARG A 68 4.62 3.38 -6.49
N GLU A 69 3.95 4.52 -6.31
CA GLU A 69 4.01 5.27 -5.04
C GLU A 69 3.41 4.48 -3.88
N ILE A 70 2.26 3.84 -4.08
CA ILE A 70 1.63 3.01 -3.06
C ILE A 70 2.48 1.79 -2.76
N GLN A 71 3.04 1.14 -3.77
CA GLN A 71 3.91 -0.02 -3.59
C GLN A 71 5.16 0.33 -2.79
N THR A 72 5.84 1.42 -3.12
CA THR A 72 7.03 1.87 -2.38
C THR A 72 6.69 2.23 -0.92
N ARG A 73 5.55 2.88 -0.68
CA ARG A 73 5.06 3.14 0.68
C ARG A 73 4.75 1.86 1.45
N LEU A 74 4.14 0.88 0.79
CA LEU A 74 3.84 -0.41 1.38
C LEU A 74 5.13 -1.14 1.77
N GLU A 75 6.10 -1.23 0.86
CA GLU A 75 7.40 -1.87 1.12
C GLU A 75 8.13 -1.21 2.31
N ALA A 76 8.10 0.13 2.39
CA ALA A 76 8.66 0.86 3.52
C ALA A 76 7.94 0.54 4.85
N SER A 77 6.60 0.49 4.83
CA SER A 77 5.78 0.13 6.00
C SER A 77 6.04 -1.30 6.46
N GLU A 78 6.13 -2.25 5.52
CA GLU A 78 6.46 -3.65 5.81
C GLU A 78 7.87 -3.80 6.39
N HIS A 79 8.83 -3.02 5.90
CA HIS A 79 10.17 -2.98 6.47
C HIS A 79 10.15 -2.47 7.92
N GLN A 80 9.43 -1.37 8.18
CA GLN A 80 9.25 -0.84 9.54
C GLN A 80 8.55 -1.86 10.45
N ASN A 81 7.53 -2.56 9.97
CA ASN A 81 6.84 -3.60 10.74
C ASN A 81 7.77 -4.76 11.11
N ARG A 82 8.66 -5.18 10.19
CA ARG A 82 9.68 -6.20 10.47
C ARG A 82 10.66 -5.73 11.54
N LEU A 83 11.12 -4.49 11.46
CA LEU A 83 12.01 -3.91 12.48
C LEU A 83 11.32 -3.87 13.85
N LEU A 84 10.07 -3.40 13.92
CA LEU A 84 9.30 -3.37 15.17
C LEU A 84 9.11 -4.76 15.78
N LYS A 85 8.85 -5.78 14.95
CA LYS A 85 8.77 -7.17 15.42
C LYS A 85 10.09 -7.68 15.97
N ALA A 86 11.21 -7.33 15.35
CA ALA A 86 12.54 -7.68 15.85
C ALA A 86 12.79 -7.01 17.22
N THR A 87 12.53 -5.70 17.35
CA THR A 87 12.68 -4.98 18.62
C THR A 87 11.76 -5.50 19.72
N LEU A 88 10.54 -5.94 19.37
CA LEU A 88 9.62 -6.55 20.33
C LEU A 88 10.18 -7.90 20.85
N GLY A 89 10.84 -8.67 19.97
CA GLY A 89 11.56 -9.87 20.37
C GLY A 89 12.65 -9.57 21.40
N GLU A 90 13.47 -8.54 21.16
CA GLU A 90 14.51 -8.09 22.08
C GLU A 90 13.93 -7.66 23.44
N VAL A 91 12.85 -6.87 23.45
CA VAL A 91 12.16 -6.47 24.69
C VAL A 91 11.70 -7.69 25.49
N ASN A 92 11.16 -8.71 24.83
CA ASN A 92 10.77 -9.95 25.52
C ASN A 92 11.99 -10.64 26.14
N THR A 93 13.13 -10.70 25.44
CA THR A 93 14.35 -11.28 26.00
C THR A 93 14.85 -10.50 27.21
N TYR A 94 14.86 -9.17 27.16
CA TYR A 94 15.23 -8.32 28.31
C TYR A 94 14.27 -8.50 29.49
N ARG A 95 12.98 -8.67 29.21
CA ARG A 95 11.98 -8.97 30.26
C ARG A 95 12.32 -10.27 30.99
N HIS A 96 12.61 -11.34 30.26
CA HIS A 96 12.95 -12.63 30.86
C HIS A 96 14.29 -12.57 31.62
N GLN A 97 15.27 -11.81 31.12
CA GLN A 97 16.51 -11.55 31.84
C GLN A 97 16.27 -10.79 33.15
N SER A 98 15.39 -9.79 33.14
CA SER A 98 15.01 -9.04 34.34
C SER A 98 14.31 -9.93 35.37
N GLU A 99 13.36 -10.75 34.94
CA GLU A 99 12.67 -11.73 35.81
C GLU A 99 13.67 -12.72 36.44
N THR A 100 14.66 -13.18 35.66
CA THR A 100 15.72 -14.07 36.18
C THR A 100 16.62 -13.35 37.19
N GLN A 101 17.00 -12.10 36.92
CA GLN A 101 17.81 -11.31 37.84
C GLN A 101 17.09 -11.02 39.15
N GLU A 102 15.77 -10.79 39.10
CA GLU A 102 14.94 -10.59 40.29
C GLU A 102 14.98 -11.81 41.21
N LEU A 103 14.83 -13.03 40.67
CA LEU A 103 14.95 -14.26 41.44
C LEU A 103 16.33 -14.42 42.10
N VAL A 104 17.41 -14.07 41.38
CA VAL A 104 18.77 -14.10 41.94
C VAL A 104 18.91 -13.07 43.07
N ILE A 105 18.32 -11.89 42.94
CA ILE A 105 18.33 -10.87 43.99
C ILE A 105 17.59 -11.37 45.23
N GLU A 106 16.41 -11.96 45.07
CA GLU A 106 15.62 -12.53 46.18
C GLU A 106 16.40 -13.64 46.92
N GLU A 107 17.08 -14.52 46.17
CA GLU A 107 17.92 -15.56 46.75
C GLU A 107 19.07 -14.96 47.57
N LEU A 108 19.80 -13.99 46.99
CA LEU A 108 20.90 -13.32 47.67
C LEU A 108 20.43 -12.57 48.93
N GLN A 109 19.28 -11.91 48.86
CA GLN A 109 18.67 -11.27 50.04
C GLN A 109 18.36 -12.29 51.13
N THR A 110 17.84 -13.45 50.76
CA THR A 110 17.57 -14.55 51.71
C THR A 110 18.86 -15.06 52.35
N GLN A 111 19.92 -15.28 51.55
CA GLN A 111 21.22 -15.69 52.06
C GLN A 111 21.82 -14.65 53.02
N ILE A 112 21.72 -13.36 52.69
CA ILE A 112 22.17 -12.27 53.58
C ILE A 112 21.39 -12.29 54.90
N LYS A 113 20.06 -12.45 54.86
CA LYS A 113 19.22 -12.56 56.07
C LYS A 113 19.66 -13.73 56.94
N GLN A 114 19.92 -14.90 56.34
CA GLN A 114 20.44 -16.08 57.05
C GLN A 114 21.82 -15.81 57.66
N LEU A 115 22.75 -15.23 56.91
CA LEU A 115 24.10 -14.91 57.39
C LEU A 115 24.08 -13.89 58.54
N ARG A 116 23.23 -12.87 58.47
CA ARG A 116 23.05 -11.91 59.56
C ARG A 116 22.55 -12.62 60.83
N MET A 117 21.58 -13.52 60.69
CA MET A 117 21.02 -14.29 61.80
C MET A 117 22.04 -15.25 62.42
N THR A 118 22.81 -15.98 61.60
CA THR A 118 23.85 -16.90 62.10
C THR A 118 24.98 -16.13 62.78
N ASN A 119 25.40 -15.00 62.20
CA ASN A 119 26.42 -14.15 62.80
C ASN A 119 25.98 -13.60 64.16
N TYR A 120 24.74 -13.10 64.28
CA TYR A 120 24.16 -12.67 65.55
C TYR A 120 24.17 -13.80 66.61
N ARG A 121 23.73 -15.01 66.24
CA ARG A 121 23.73 -16.17 67.15
C ARG A 121 25.14 -16.53 67.62
N LEU A 122 26.12 -16.50 66.73
CA LEU A 122 27.51 -16.76 67.06
C LEU A 122 28.08 -15.69 68.00
N GLN A 123 27.84 -14.41 67.73
CA GLN A 123 28.23 -13.32 68.61
C GLN A 123 27.63 -13.49 70.01
N TYR A 124 26.33 -13.82 70.08
CA TYR A 124 25.66 -14.09 71.35
C TYR A 124 26.29 -15.29 72.09
N MET A 125 26.55 -16.41 71.42
CA MET A 125 27.19 -17.57 72.03
C MET A 125 28.61 -17.27 72.54
N VAL A 126 29.41 -16.50 71.80
CA VAL A 126 30.76 -16.10 72.22
C VAL A 126 30.68 -15.28 73.51
N GLN A 127 29.76 -14.31 73.58
CA GLN A 127 29.55 -13.51 74.79
C GLN A 127 29.15 -14.34 76.01
N GLN A 128 28.34 -15.40 75.83
CA GLN A 128 27.94 -16.29 76.92
C GLN A 128 29.09 -17.16 77.45
N ASN A 129 30.12 -17.42 76.64
CA ASN A 129 31.23 -18.30 77.00
C ASN A 129 32.51 -17.54 77.40
N ASP A 130 32.47 -16.21 77.49
CA ASP A 130 33.64 -15.40 77.83
C ASP A 130 33.89 -15.40 79.36
N PRO A 131 34.97 -16.02 79.87
CA PRO A 131 35.19 -16.23 81.30
C PRO A 131 35.66 -14.97 82.05
N ARG A 132 35.81 -13.83 81.36
CA ARG A 132 36.23 -12.56 81.96
C ARG A 132 35.03 -11.67 82.23
N GLY A 133 34.50 -11.80 83.45
CA GLY A 133 33.52 -10.88 84.00
C GLY A 133 34.00 -9.42 84.02
N GLN A 134 33.01 -8.52 84.02
CA GLN A 134 33.12 -7.08 84.24
C GLN A 134 33.53 -6.22 83.02
N GLY A 135 32.61 -6.15 82.06
CA GLY A 135 32.47 -5.00 81.17
C GLY A 135 31.05 -5.01 80.62
N SER A 136 30.25 -4.00 80.94
CA SER A 136 28.87 -3.85 80.46
C SER A 136 28.87 -3.70 78.94
N PHE A 137 28.88 -4.81 78.21
CA PHE A 137 28.69 -4.86 76.78
C PHE A 137 27.37 -5.58 76.56
N LEU A 138 26.30 -4.79 76.41
CA LEU A 138 24.99 -5.31 76.01
C LEU A 138 25.15 -6.05 74.67
N PRO A 139 24.46 -7.20 74.48
CA PRO A 139 24.49 -7.88 73.19
C PRO A 139 24.06 -6.88 72.10
N PRO A 140 24.74 -6.86 70.95
CA PRO A 140 24.34 -5.98 69.86
C PRO A 140 22.87 -6.25 69.51
N PRO A 141 22.10 -5.21 69.16
CA PRO A 141 20.70 -5.39 68.81
C PRO A 141 20.59 -6.40 67.66
N PRO A 142 19.57 -7.27 67.67
CA PRO A 142 19.36 -8.22 66.59
C PRO A 142 19.26 -7.48 65.25
N PRO A 143 19.80 -8.07 64.16
CA PRO A 143 19.82 -7.41 62.87
C PRO A 143 18.40 -7.20 62.35
N ASP A 144 18.18 -6.07 61.67
CA ASP A 144 16.93 -5.82 60.94
C ASP A 144 16.85 -6.77 59.74
N ILE A 145 15.83 -7.62 59.75
CA ILE A 145 15.59 -8.74 58.83
C ILE A 145 14.38 -8.50 57.92
N PHE A 146 13.75 -7.33 58.01
CA PHE A 146 12.66 -6.92 57.13
C PHE A 146 13.24 -6.26 55.88
#